data_AF-A0A3S3NFE9-F1
#
_entry.id   AF-A0A3S3NFE9-F1
#
_cell.length_a   1.000
_cell.length_b   1.000
_cell.length_c   1.000
_cell.angle_alpha   90.00
_cell.angle_beta   90.00
_cell.angle_gamma   90.00
#
_symmetry.space_group_name_H-M   'P 1'
#
loop_
_entity.id
_entity.type
_entity.pdbx_description
1 polymer ?
#
loop_
_entity_poly.entity_id
_entity_poly.type
_entity_poly.pdbx_seq_one_letter_code
_entity_poly.pdbx_strand_id
1 'polypeptide(L)'
;MLHFSRLAGATLLAAALMAGTASAQTVLRSSDTHPDGYPTVEAVKYFGELVKERTAGRYTVELYHSAQLGEEKDTIEQVRSGVIDLNRVSMAPFNGLIPETTVPSLPYIFRSEDHMHKVIDGAVGDQIAAAFEQVGLVLLAFYDGGARSFYNSKKPINSVADLAGMKFRVIQSDIFVDMVAALGANATPMPYGEVYSAIETGVIDGAENNFPSYDTAKHAEVAKFYSLDEHTMVPEAFVMAKSSWDKLTPEDQAIFKAAAKESVAKQRELWAAKVKESRAKVEAAGSQITTPDKQPFIDAMGPVYEKHVKDDKLKAMVEAIKAAQ
;
A
#
# COMPACT_ATOMS: atom_id res chain seq x y z
N MET A 1 23.46 67.37 44.92
CA MET A 1 24.14 66.42 44.02
C MET A 1 23.79 65.01 44.47
N LEU A 2 22.89 64.31 43.77
CA LEU A 2 22.60 62.89 44.00
C LEU A 2 22.22 62.21 42.69
N HIS A 3 22.84 61.06 42.48
CA HIS A 3 22.90 60.26 41.26
C HIS A 3 21.58 59.52 40.96
N PHE A 4 21.04 59.68 39.75
CA PHE A 4 20.03 58.77 39.18
C PHE A 4 20.36 58.55 37.69
N SER A 5 21.39 57.74 37.41
CA SER A 5 21.83 57.48 36.03
C SER A 5 22.26 56.02 35.84
N ARG A 6 21.50 55.05 36.40
CA ARG A 6 21.80 53.61 36.25
C ARG A 6 20.56 52.69 36.23
N LEU A 7 19.43 53.12 35.67
CA LEU A 7 18.23 52.26 35.60
C LEU A 7 17.57 52.18 34.22
N ALA A 8 18.28 52.53 33.15
CA ALA A 8 17.74 52.47 31.78
C ALA A 8 18.38 51.37 30.90
N GLY A 9 19.38 50.64 31.41
CA GLY A 9 20.15 49.67 30.60
C GLY A 9 19.70 48.21 30.69
N ALA A 10 18.81 47.85 31.62
CA ALA A 10 18.49 46.45 31.91
C ALA A 10 17.24 45.92 31.17
N THR A 11 16.40 46.79 30.61
CA THR A 11 15.10 46.39 30.01
C THR A 11 15.17 46.09 28.52
N LEU A 12 16.25 46.45 27.82
CA LEU A 12 16.40 46.20 26.37
C LEU A 12 17.04 44.83 26.05
N LEU A 13 17.67 44.16 27.02
CA LEU A 13 18.33 42.86 26.77
C LEU A 13 17.40 41.65 26.99
N ALA A 14 16.24 41.83 27.64
CA ALA A 14 15.28 40.76 27.88
C ALA A 14 14.32 40.49 26.71
N ALA A 15 14.16 41.43 25.77
CA ALA A 15 13.28 41.28 24.62
C ALA A 15 13.91 40.48 23.46
N ALA A 16 15.24 40.32 23.44
CA ALA A 16 15.94 39.59 22.37
C ALA A 16 15.98 38.07 22.57
N LEU A 17 15.65 37.57 23.76
CA LEU A 17 15.72 36.13 24.11
C LEU A 17 14.38 35.39 23.95
N MET A 18 13.30 36.09 23.61
CA MET A 18 11.95 35.52 23.39
C MET A 18 11.54 35.48 21.92
N ALA A 19 12.41 35.90 21.00
CA ALA A 19 12.25 35.58 19.58
C ALA A 19 12.66 34.12 19.36
N GLY A 20 11.91 33.19 19.97
CA GLY A 20 11.91 31.81 19.51
C GLY A 20 11.58 31.87 18.02
N THR A 21 12.48 31.35 17.19
CA THR A 21 12.25 31.22 15.76
C THR A 21 10.94 30.45 15.61
N ALA A 22 9.85 31.14 15.28
CA ALA A 22 8.62 30.49 14.86
C ALA A 22 8.96 29.79 13.54
N SER A 23 9.39 28.54 13.62
CA SER A 23 9.58 27.69 12.45
C SER A 23 8.22 27.58 11.80
N ALA A 24 8.12 28.00 10.54
CA ALA A 24 6.90 27.80 9.77
C ALA A 24 6.56 26.30 9.80
N GLN A 25 5.32 25.98 10.15
CA GLN A 25 4.81 24.62 10.13
C GLN A 25 4.88 24.09 8.70
N THR A 26 5.49 22.92 8.52
CA THR A 26 5.54 22.22 7.23
C THR A 26 4.35 21.27 7.13
N VAL A 27 3.49 21.50 6.14
CA VAL A 27 2.37 20.63 5.82
C VAL A 27 2.81 19.64 4.74
N LEU A 28 2.75 18.35 5.06
CA LEU A 28 3.07 17.25 4.16
C LEU A 28 1.78 16.70 3.55
N ARG A 29 1.67 16.73 2.23
CA ARG A 29 0.49 16.21 1.54
C ARG A 29 0.65 14.72 1.29
N SER A 30 -0.32 13.93 1.75
CA SER A 30 -0.36 12.48 1.57
C SER A 30 -1.51 12.08 0.67
N SER A 31 -1.30 11.08 -0.19
CA SER A 31 -2.39 10.47 -0.98
C SER A 31 -2.67 9.03 -0.55
N ASP A 32 -3.93 8.62 -0.68
CA ASP A 32 -4.40 7.26 -0.49
C ASP A 32 -5.63 7.00 -1.39
N THR A 33 -5.67 5.87 -2.11
CA THR A 33 -6.79 5.53 -3.02
C THR A 33 -8.06 5.08 -2.30
N HIS A 34 -7.95 4.61 -1.05
CA HIS A 34 -9.06 4.06 -0.28
C HIS A 34 -9.86 5.16 0.42
N PRO A 35 -11.13 4.91 0.78
CA PRO A 35 -11.96 5.90 1.43
C PRO A 35 -11.56 6.15 2.88
N ASP A 36 -12.07 7.25 3.44
CA ASP A 36 -11.98 7.53 4.87
C ASP A 36 -12.49 6.35 5.73
N GLY A 37 -11.81 6.06 6.84
CA GLY A 37 -12.10 4.90 7.68
C GLY A 37 -11.52 3.56 7.19
N TYR A 38 -10.87 3.52 6.01
CA TYR A 38 -10.12 2.34 5.57
C TYR A 38 -8.82 2.17 6.38
N PRO A 39 -8.37 0.93 6.72
CA PRO A 39 -7.22 0.72 7.59
C PRO A 39 -5.93 1.46 7.22
N THR A 40 -5.62 1.60 5.93
CA THR A 40 -4.42 2.33 5.46
C THR A 40 -4.55 3.84 5.69
N VAL A 41 -5.72 4.41 5.43
CA VAL A 41 -6.03 5.83 5.68
C VAL A 41 -5.89 6.15 7.16
N GLU A 42 -6.49 5.32 8.02
CA GLU A 42 -6.42 5.50 9.47
C GLU A 42 -5.00 5.31 10.01
N ALA A 43 -4.21 4.42 9.44
CA ALA A 43 -2.80 4.26 9.81
C ALA A 43 -1.95 5.49 9.44
N VAL A 44 -2.18 6.10 8.27
CA VAL A 44 -1.49 7.32 7.86
C VAL A 44 -1.93 8.53 8.69
N LYS A 45 -3.21 8.63 9.07
CA LYS A 45 -3.66 9.63 10.06
C LYS A 45 -2.94 9.48 11.39
N TYR A 46 -2.87 8.25 11.90
CA TYR A 46 -2.16 7.96 13.16
C TYR A 46 -0.66 8.30 13.07
N PHE A 47 -0.01 7.97 11.95
CA PHE A 47 1.35 8.42 11.66
C PHE A 47 1.46 9.96 11.74
N GLY A 48 0.54 10.67 11.11
CA GLY A 48 0.50 12.14 11.12
C GLY A 48 0.31 12.75 12.51
N GLU A 49 -0.51 12.12 13.35
CA GLU A 49 -0.69 12.50 14.77
C GLU A 49 0.61 12.36 15.55
N LEU A 50 1.28 11.20 15.45
CA LEU A 50 2.56 10.94 16.12
C LEU A 50 3.66 11.91 15.67
N VAL A 51 3.76 12.17 14.37
CA VAL A 51 4.71 13.14 13.81
C VAL A 51 4.44 14.54 14.34
N LYS A 52 3.18 14.98 14.34
CA LYS A 52 2.80 16.30 14.86
C LYS A 52 3.16 16.45 16.34
N GLU A 53 2.82 15.46 17.15
CA GLU A 53 3.10 15.47 18.59
C GLU A 53 4.62 15.54 18.85
N ARG A 54 5.38 14.61 18.27
CA ARG A 54 6.81 14.42 18.58
C ARG A 54 7.71 15.50 17.98
N THR A 55 7.25 16.19 16.95
CA THR A 55 7.96 17.32 16.36
C THR A 55 7.52 18.67 16.93
N ALA A 56 6.65 18.67 17.96
CA ALA A 56 6.04 19.86 18.54
C ALA A 56 5.34 20.75 17.49
N GLY A 57 4.65 20.10 16.54
CA GLY A 57 3.87 20.74 15.49
C GLY A 57 4.67 21.28 14.30
N ARG A 58 5.99 21.07 14.25
CA ARG A 58 6.83 21.48 13.11
C ARG A 58 6.37 20.82 11.81
N TYR A 59 5.87 19.58 11.87
CA TYR A 59 5.32 18.86 10.74
C TYR A 59 3.87 18.43 11.01
N THR A 60 3.04 18.51 9.98
CA THR A 60 1.68 17.96 9.97
C THR A 60 1.41 17.23 8.67
N VAL A 61 0.56 16.21 8.71
CA VAL A 61 0.13 15.48 7.51
C VAL A 61 -1.28 15.92 7.13
N GLU A 62 -1.45 16.32 5.87
CA GLU A 62 -2.75 16.55 5.24
C GLU A 62 -3.01 15.39 4.28
N LEU A 63 -3.95 14.51 4.64
CA LEU A 63 -4.24 13.28 3.90
C LEU A 63 -5.44 13.47 2.97
N TYR A 64 -5.20 13.19 1.68
CA TYR A 64 -6.20 13.16 0.62
C TYR A 64 -6.52 11.70 0.28
N HIS A 65 -7.67 11.23 0.76
CA HIS A 65 -8.16 9.86 0.58
C HIS A 65 -9.03 9.76 -0.70
N SER A 66 -9.59 8.58 -0.97
CA SER A 66 -10.51 8.33 -2.10
C SER A 66 -9.96 8.76 -3.47
N ALA A 67 -8.65 8.62 -3.69
CA ALA A 67 -8.00 9.01 -4.95
C ALA A 67 -8.23 10.48 -5.35
N GLN A 68 -8.43 11.38 -4.37
CA GLN A 68 -8.66 12.82 -4.61
C GLN A 68 -7.53 13.50 -5.41
N LEU A 69 -6.31 12.96 -5.33
CA LEU A 69 -5.13 13.47 -6.04
C LEU A 69 -4.76 12.66 -7.30
N GLY A 70 -5.61 11.71 -7.71
CA GLY A 70 -5.39 10.80 -8.83
C GLY A 70 -5.30 9.33 -8.42
N GLU A 71 -5.26 8.47 -9.43
CA GLU A 71 -5.10 7.02 -9.25
C GLU A 71 -3.64 6.68 -8.89
N GLU A 72 -3.39 5.48 -8.34
CA GLU A 72 -2.08 5.13 -7.76
C GLU A 72 -0.89 5.36 -8.71
N LYS A 73 -1.07 5.07 -10.00
CA LYS A 73 -0.01 5.31 -11.00
C LYS A 73 0.36 6.78 -11.13
N ASP A 74 -0.62 7.68 -11.05
CA ASP A 74 -0.41 9.13 -11.14
C ASP A 74 0.22 9.65 -9.84
N THR A 75 -0.25 9.17 -8.69
CA THR A 75 0.25 9.63 -7.39
C THR A 75 1.68 9.13 -7.13
N ILE A 76 2.08 7.98 -7.68
CA ILE A 76 3.48 7.52 -7.69
C ILE A 76 4.39 8.52 -8.39
N GLU A 77 4.02 9.02 -9.57
CA GLU A 77 4.82 10.03 -10.28
C GLU A 77 4.82 11.38 -9.53
N GLN A 78 3.70 11.75 -8.90
CA GLN A 78 3.63 12.96 -8.08
C GLN A 78 4.53 12.88 -6.84
N VAL A 79 4.59 11.75 -6.13
CA VAL A 79 5.46 11.63 -4.94
C VAL A 79 6.93 11.56 -5.34
N ARG A 80 7.27 10.90 -6.45
CA ARG A 80 8.64 10.86 -6.98
C ARG A 80 9.16 12.25 -7.39
N SER A 81 8.29 13.07 -7.97
CA SER A 81 8.62 14.45 -8.34
C SER A 81 8.57 15.45 -7.17
N GLY A 82 8.07 15.04 -6.00
CA GLY A 82 7.87 15.91 -4.84
C GLY A 82 6.68 16.86 -4.96
N VAL A 83 5.77 16.60 -5.90
CA VAL A 83 4.48 17.30 -6.01
C VAL A 83 3.55 16.93 -4.86
N ILE A 84 3.63 15.71 -4.34
CA ILE A 84 3.09 15.32 -3.04
C ILE A 84 4.23 14.75 -2.18
N ASP A 85 4.09 14.79 -0.86
CA ASP A 85 5.18 14.46 0.06
C ASP A 85 5.15 13.00 0.48
N LEU A 86 3.95 12.45 0.65
CA LEU A 86 3.68 11.11 1.17
C LEU A 86 2.69 10.41 0.24
N ASN A 87 2.80 9.09 0.14
CA ASN A 87 1.85 8.31 -0.64
C ASN A 87 1.72 6.90 -0.07
N ARG A 88 0.48 6.41 0.09
CA ARG A 88 0.18 5.02 0.39
C ARG A 88 -0.43 4.37 -0.84
N VAL A 89 0.26 3.38 -1.36
CA VAL A 89 -0.15 2.62 -2.56
C VAL A 89 0.12 1.14 -2.38
N SER A 90 -0.57 0.30 -3.14
CA SER A 90 -0.15 -1.10 -3.28
C SER A 90 1.27 -1.15 -3.80
N MET A 91 2.03 -2.19 -3.46
CA MET A 91 3.38 -2.33 -4.00
C MET A 91 3.39 -2.74 -5.49
N ALA A 92 2.29 -3.35 -5.95
CA ALA A 92 2.12 -3.87 -7.31
C ALA A 92 2.42 -2.85 -8.44
N PRO A 93 1.88 -1.61 -8.42
CA PRO A 93 2.19 -0.60 -9.43
C PRO A 93 3.68 -0.22 -9.53
N PHE A 94 4.52 -0.52 -8.53
CA PHE A 94 5.96 -0.26 -8.61
C PHE A 94 6.73 -1.31 -9.41
N ASN A 95 6.16 -2.46 -9.76
CA ASN A 95 6.91 -3.57 -10.37
C ASN A 95 7.66 -3.20 -11.65
N GLY A 96 7.09 -2.33 -12.48
CA GLY A 96 7.75 -1.84 -13.70
C GLY A 96 8.87 -0.82 -13.46
N LEU A 97 8.93 -0.26 -12.25
CA LEU A 97 9.89 0.76 -11.83
C LEU A 97 10.98 0.20 -10.90
N ILE A 98 10.63 -0.75 -10.03
CA ILE A 98 11.48 -1.35 -9.01
C ILE A 98 11.42 -2.88 -9.17
N PRO A 99 12.38 -3.52 -9.85
CA PRO A 99 12.34 -4.96 -10.11
C PRO A 99 12.14 -5.83 -8.86
N GLU A 100 12.70 -5.40 -7.72
CA GLU A 100 12.62 -6.10 -6.43
C GLU A 100 11.18 -6.23 -5.91
N THR A 101 10.28 -5.31 -6.26
CA THR A 101 8.86 -5.39 -5.82
C THR A 101 8.07 -6.45 -6.58
N THR A 102 8.62 -6.96 -7.69
CA THR A 102 8.02 -8.06 -8.46
C THR A 102 7.97 -9.34 -7.65
N VAL A 103 8.99 -9.62 -6.83
CA VAL A 103 9.11 -10.85 -6.04
C VAL A 103 7.99 -11.00 -5.01
N PRO A 104 7.72 -10.03 -4.12
CA PRO A 104 6.56 -10.09 -3.21
C PRO A 104 5.20 -9.96 -3.93
N SER A 105 5.18 -9.62 -5.23
CA SER A 105 3.98 -9.65 -6.07
C SER A 105 3.73 -11.00 -6.76
N LEU A 106 4.66 -11.95 -6.65
CA LEU A 106 4.53 -13.26 -7.30
C LEU A 106 3.32 -14.03 -6.73
N PRO A 107 2.51 -14.66 -7.58
CA PRO A 107 1.41 -15.49 -7.11
C PRO A 107 1.91 -16.62 -6.21
N TYR A 108 1.23 -16.83 -5.08
CA TYR A 108 1.52 -17.87 -4.09
C TYR A 108 2.94 -17.86 -3.49
N ILE A 109 3.67 -16.75 -3.55
CA ILE A 109 5.01 -16.66 -2.93
C ILE A 109 4.96 -16.70 -1.40
N PHE A 110 3.90 -16.12 -0.82
CA PHE A 110 3.64 -16.15 0.62
C PHE A 110 2.64 -17.26 0.97
N ARG A 111 2.90 -17.98 2.05
CA ARG A 111 2.05 -19.07 2.55
C ARG A 111 0.92 -18.60 3.47
N SER A 112 1.11 -17.44 4.09
CA SER A 112 0.19 -16.81 5.06
C SER A 112 0.59 -15.37 5.31
N GLU A 113 -0.30 -14.58 5.93
CA GLU A 113 0.02 -13.23 6.40
C GLU A 113 1.19 -13.24 7.40
N ASP A 114 1.21 -14.18 8.35
CA ASP A 114 2.33 -14.33 9.30
C ASP A 114 3.67 -14.58 8.58
N HIS A 115 3.67 -15.39 7.52
CA HIS A 115 4.86 -15.64 6.72
C HIS A 115 5.30 -14.36 5.98
N MET A 116 4.35 -13.63 5.40
CA MET A 116 4.61 -12.33 4.78
C MET A 116 5.21 -11.34 5.78
N HIS A 117 4.66 -11.22 6.99
CA HIS A 117 5.17 -10.31 8.02
C HIS A 117 6.62 -10.62 8.37
N LYS A 118 6.95 -11.88 8.66
CA LYS A 118 8.33 -12.26 9.02
C LYS A 118 9.35 -11.95 7.91
N VAL A 119 8.93 -12.09 6.65
CA VAL A 119 9.78 -11.83 5.49
C VAL A 119 9.97 -10.33 5.28
N ILE A 120 8.86 -9.58 5.25
CA ILE A 120 8.82 -8.16 4.92
C ILE A 120 9.34 -7.29 6.08
N ASP A 121 9.20 -7.73 7.33
CA ASP A 121 9.78 -7.06 8.50
C ASP A 121 11.26 -7.43 8.70
N GLY A 122 11.83 -8.27 7.83
CA GLY A 122 13.21 -8.74 7.87
C GLY A 122 14.07 -8.27 6.71
N ALA A 123 15.16 -9.01 6.44
CA ALA A 123 16.18 -8.62 5.48
C ALA A 123 15.68 -8.46 4.03
N VAL A 124 14.61 -9.18 3.65
CA VAL A 124 14.00 -9.01 2.32
C VAL A 124 13.31 -7.65 2.21
N GLY A 125 12.61 -7.22 3.26
CA GLY A 125 12.03 -5.88 3.33
C GLY A 125 13.09 -4.78 3.27
N ASP A 126 14.21 -4.94 3.96
CA ASP A 126 15.34 -3.98 3.90
C ASP A 126 15.91 -3.85 2.48
N GLN A 127 16.04 -4.98 1.75
CA GLN A 127 16.49 -4.97 0.36
C GLN A 127 15.52 -4.23 -0.56
N ILE A 128 14.21 -4.43 -0.36
CA ILE A 128 13.16 -3.74 -1.10
C ILE A 128 13.20 -2.23 -0.78
N ALA A 129 13.28 -1.87 0.51
CA ALA A 129 13.33 -0.47 0.95
C ALA A 129 14.51 0.29 0.32
N ALA A 130 15.69 -0.35 0.24
CA ALA A 130 16.86 0.23 -0.42
C ALA A 130 16.66 0.46 -1.93
N ALA A 131 15.84 -0.36 -2.60
CA ALA A 131 15.53 -0.21 -4.01
C ALA A 131 14.60 1.00 -4.27
N PHE A 132 13.70 1.32 -3.34
CA PHE A 132 12.87 2.54 -3.41
C PHE A 132 13.71 3.83 -3.43
N GLU A 133 14.83 3.86 -2.70
CA GLU A 133 15.71 5.04 -2.66
C GLU A 133 16.29 5.39 -4.03
N GLN A 134 16.54 4.38 -4.87
CA GLN A 134 17.09 4.54 -6.22
C GLN A 134 16.12 5.25 -7.18
N VAL A 135 14.83 5.23 -6.87
CA VAL A 135 13.77 5.83 -7.70
C VAL A 135 13.20 7.11 -7.09
N GLY A 136 13.90 7.68 -6.10
CA GLY A 136 13.55 8.96 -5.48
C GLY A 136 12.52 8.85 -4.35
N LEU A 137 12.38 7.68 -3.72
CA LEU A 137 11.41 7.43 -2.67
C LEU A 137 12.07 6.84 -1.42
N VAL A 138 11.59 7.24 -0.25
CA VAL A 138 11.94 6.58 1.01
C VAL A 138 10.75 5.76 1.44
N LEU A 139 10.92 4.44 1.53
CA LEU A 139 9.91 3.54 2.07
C LEU A 139 9.87 3.68 3.59
N LEU A 140 8.75 4.17 4.13
CA LEU A 140 8.57 4.40 5.56
C LEU A 140 8.01 3.16 6.27
N ALA A 141 7.06 2.47 5.63
CA ALA A 141 6.38 1.32 6.21
C ALA A 141 5.83 0.38 5.14
N PHE A 142 5.72 -0.90 5.50
CA PHE A 142 4.89 -1.87 4.80
C PHE A 142 3.60 -2.08 5.57
N TYR A 143 2.47 -2.00 4.89
CA TYR A 143 1.14 -2.29 5.44
C TYR A 143 0.57 -3.58 4.84
N ASP A 144 -0.39 -4.18 5.53
CA ASP A 144 -1.07 -5.37 5.07
C ASP A 144 -2.14 -5.02 4.03
N GLY A 145 -2.10 -5.71 2.89
CA GLY A 145 -3.16 -5.74 1.89
C GLY A 145 -3.93 -7.08 1.87
N GLY A 146 -3.55 -8.03 2.73
CA GLY A 146 -4.13 -9.37 2.84
C GLY A 146 -4.09 -10.19 1.55
N ALA A 147 -4.84 -11.29 1.54
CA ALA A 147 -4.93 -12.17 0.37
C ALA A 147 -5.95 -11.65 -0.66
N ARG A 148 -5.56 -11.65 -1.93
CA ARG A 148 -6.41 -11.26 -3.06
C ARG A 148 -6.99 -12.50 -3.70
N SER A 149 -8.28 -12.46 -4.04
CA SER A 149 -9.02 -13.58 -4.61
C SER A 149 -9.93 -13.10 -5.74
N PHE A 150 -10.27 -13.99 -6.68
CA PHE A 150 -11.13 -13.64 -7.81
C PHE A 150 -12.59 -13.43 -7.38
N TYR A 151 -13.22 -12.40 -7.95
CA TYR A 151 -14.66 -12.21 -7.92
C TYR A 151 -15.23 -11.85 -9.30
N ASN A 152 -16.44 -12.32 -9.60
CA ASN A 152 -17.05 -12.10 -10.92
C ASN A 152 -18.58 -12.08 -10.90
N SER A 153 -19.16 -11.64 -12.01
CA SER A 153 -20.61 -11.50 -12.23
C SER A 153 -21.28 -12.71 -12.89
N LYS A 154 -20.50 -13.69 -13.37
CA LYS A 154 -20.97 -14.77 -14.26
C LYS A 154 -21.30 -16.07 -13.52
N LYS A 155 -20.33 -16.63 -12.79
CA LYS A 155 -20.44 -17.96 -12.16
C LYS A 155 -19.43 -18.17 -11.02
N PRO A 156 -19.66 -19.12 -10.11
CA PRO A 156 -18.63 -19.56 -9.17
C PRO A 156 -17.39 -20.12 -9.89
N ILE A 157 -16.20 -19.95 -9.30
CA ILE A 157 -14.93 -20.52 -9.79
C ILE A 157 -14.48 -21.56 -8.77
N ASN A 158 -14.66 -22.84 -9.10
CA ASN A 158 -14.25 -23.95 -8.23
C ASN A 158 -12.96 -24.63 -8.72
N SER A 159 -12.54 -24.33 -9.94
CA SER A 159 -11.33 -24.88 -10.57
C SER A 159 -10.74 -23.90 -11.60
N VAL A 160 -9.48 -24.10 -12.00
CA VAL A 160 -8.84 -23.29 -13.06
C VAL A 160 -9.64 -23.30 -14.36
N ALA A 161 -10.28 -24.43 -14.70
CA ALA A 161 -11.10 -24.54 -15.91
C ALA A 161 -12.29 -23.57 -15.93
N ASP A 162 -12.76 -23.12 -14.77
CA ASP A 162 -13.87 -22.16 -14.70
C ASP A 162 -13.47 -20.76 -15.18
N LEU A 163 -12.18 -20.41 -15.12
CA LEU A 163 -11.64 -19.12 -15.56
C LEU A 163 -11.52 -19.02 -17.08
N ALA A 164 -11.60 -20.14 -17.82
CA ALA A 164 -11.32 -20.19 -19.25
C ALA A 164 -12.12 -19.16 -20.05
N GLY A 165 -11.41 -18.25 -20.73
CA GLY A 165 -11.98 -17.21 -21.58
C GLY A 165 -12.63 -16.03 -20.84
N MET A 166 -12.71 -16.06 -19.51
CA MET A 166 -13.25 -14.94 -18.72
C MET A 166 -12.33 -13.71 -18.80
N LYS A 167 -12.90 -12.53 -18.62
CA LYS A 167 -12.20 -11.25 -18.64
C LYS A 167 -12.07 -10.69 -17.23
N PHE A 168 -10.86 -10.65 -16.70
CA PHE A 168 -10.58 -10.11 -15.38
C PHE A 168 -9.82 -8.80 -15.47
N ARG A 169 -10.28 -7.79 -14.74
CA ARG A 169 -9.42 -6.65 -14.44
C ARG A 169 -8.29 -7.07 -13.53
N VAL A 170 -7.11 -6.53 -13.81
CA VAL A 170 -5.92 -6.63 -12.94
C VAL A 170 -5.33 -5.24 -12.66
N ILE A 171 -4.51 -5.13 -11.62
CA ILE A 171 -3.67 -3.94 -11.39
C ILE A 171 -2.74 -3.75 -12.60
N GLN A 172 -2.34 -2.50 -12.87
CA GLN A 172 -1.48 -2.13 -14.00
C GLN A 172 -0.02 -2.61 -13.85
N SER A 173 0.19 -3.92 -13.91
CA SER A 173 1.50 -4.59 -13.84
C SER A 173 1.47 -5.89 -14.64
N ASP A 174 2.50 -6.12 -15.47
CA ASP A 174 2.58 -7.25 -16.40
C ASP A 174 2.51 -8.62 -15.71
N ILE A 175 3.01 -8.74 -14.48
CA ILE A 175 2.94 -9.99 -13.71
C ILE A 175 1.50 -10.49 -13.50
N PHE A 176 0.53 -9.60 -13.33
CA PHE A 176 -0.87 -10.00 -13.15
C PHE A 176 -1.56 -10.30 -14.48
N VAL A 177 -1.11 -9.67 -15.56
CA VAL A 177 -1.53 -10.04 -16.92
C VAL A 177 -1.11 -11.48 -17.21
N ASP A 178 0.14 -11.81 -16.91
CA ASP A 178 0.68 -13.15 -17.11
C ASP A 178 0.07 -14.18 -16.16
N MET A 179 -0.21 -13.80 -14.90
CA MET A 179 -0.93 -14.66 -13.94
C MET A 179 -2.30 -15.08 -14.49
N VAL A 180 -3.12 -14.12 -14.92
CA VAL A 180 -4.46 -14.40 -15.44
C VAL A 180 -4.39 -15.19 -16.76
N ALA A 181 -3.42 -14.88 -17.62
CA ALA A 181 -3.18 -15.63 -18.86
C ALA A 181 -2.77 -17.09 -18.59
N ALA A 182 -1.93 -17.34 -17.59
CA ALA A 182 -1.52 -18.68 -17.18
C ALA A 182 -2.69 -19.53 -16.66
N LEU A 183 -3.75 -18.88 -16.16
CA LEU A 183 -5.01 -19.51 -15.75
C LEU A 183 -6.02 -19.69 -16.91
N GLY A 184 -5.64 -19.35 -18.15
CA GLY A 184 -6.51 -19.48 -19.33
C GLY A 184 -7.58 -18.38 -19.45
N ALA A 185 -7.46 -17.30 -18.68
CA ALA A 185 -8.33 -16.14 -18.73
C ALA A 185 -7.66 -14.96 -19.46
N ASN A 186 -8.41 -13.87 -19.66
CA ASN A 186 -7.94 -12.64 -20.30
C ASN A 186 -7.84 -11.52 -19.27
N ALA A 187 -6.69 -10.88 -19.18
CA ALA A 187 -6.47 -9.77 -18.27
C ALA A 187 -6.71 -8.41 -18.95
N THR A 188 -7.35 -7.49 -18.24
CA THR A 188 -7.50 -6.09 -18.65
C THR A 188 -6.91 -5.19 -17.55
N PRO A 189 -5.69 -4.65 -17.72
CA PRO A 189 -5.10 -3.71 -16.77
C PRO A 189 -5.91 -2.41 -16.71
N MET A 190 -6.37 -2.00 -15.53
CA MET A 190 -7.10 -0.73 -15.38
C MET A 190 -7.00 -0.11 -13.98
N PRO A 191 -7.15 1.21 -13.84
CA PRO A 191 -7.19 1.89 -12.54
C PRO A 191 -8.29 1.36 -11.61
N TYR A 192 -8.15 1.58 -10.30
CA TYR A 192 -9.06 1.00 -9.31
C TYR A 192 -10.44 1.66 -9.35
N GLY A 193 -10.51 2.98 -9.57
CA GLY A 193 -11.77 3.72 -9.65
C GLY A 193 -12.69 3.32 -10.81
N GLU A 194 -12.18 2.65 -11.85
CA GLU A 194 -12.95 2.27 -13.05
C GLU A 194 -13.61 0.89 -12.95
N VAL A 195 -13.21 0.08 -11.97
CA VAL A 195 -13.53 -1.36 -11.92
C VAL A 195 -15.02 -1.61 -11.75
N TYR A 196 -15.69 -0.88 -10.84
CA TYR A 196 -17.13 -1.04 -10.59
C TYR A 196 -17.93 -0.90 -11.90
N SER A 197 -17.75 0.22 -12.61
CA SER A 197 -18.47 0.52 -13.84
C SER A 197 -18.13 -0.47 -14.96
N ALA A 198 -16.87 -0.93 -15.04
CA ALA A 198 -16.45 -1.89 -16.04
C ALA A 198 -17.11 -3.27 -15.84
N ILE A 199 -17.32 -3.71 -14.59
CA ILE A 199 -18.10 -4.92 -14.28
C ILE A 199 -19.58 -4.69 -14.57
N GLU A 200 -20.15 -3.57 -14.10
CA GLU A 200 -21.58 -3.24 -14.26
C GLU A 200 -22.01 -3.20 -15.72
N THR A 201 -21.18 -2.62 -16.58
CA THR A 201 -21.42 -2.52 -18.03
C THR A 201 -21.03 -3.78 -18.81
N GLY A 202 -20.41 -4.77 -18.15
CA GLY A 202 -19.99 -6.03 -18.77
C GLY A 202 -18.78 -5.93 -19.70
N VAL A 203 -17.98 -4.84 -19.60
CA VAL A 203 -16.69 -4.72 -20.29
C VAL A 203 -15.71 -5.81 -19.82
N ILE A 204 -15.77 -6.10 -18.51
CA ILE A 204 -15.06 -7.21 -17.85
C ILE A 204 -16.07 -8.08 -17.09
N ASP A 205 -15.72 -9.33 -16.86
CA ASP A 205 -16.56 -10.28 -16.13
C ASP A 205 -16.39 -10.16 -14.62
N GLY A 206 -15.20 -9.72 -14.18
CA GLY A 206 -14.81 -9.65 -12.79
C GLY A 206 -13.46 -8.99 -12.57
N ALA A 207 -12.96 -9.05 -11.35
CA ALA A 207 -11.63 -8.61 -10.96
C ALA A 207 -11.12 -9.51 -9.82
N GLU A 208 -10.07 -9.08 -9.14
CA GLU A 208 -9.54 -9.73 -7.95
C GLU A 208 -9.19 -8.70 -6.88
N ASN A 209 -9.40 -9.05 -5.60
CA ASN A 209 -9.01 -8.22 -4.45
C ASN A 209 -9.28 -8.93 -3.12
N ASN A 210 -8.84 -8.32 -2.02
CA ASN A 210 -9.19 -8.71 -0.65
C ASN A 210 -10.64 -8.30 -0.28
N PHE A 211 -11.15 -8.82 0.84
CA PHE A 211 -12.51 -8.50 1.32
C PHE A 211 -12.76 -7.01 1.59
N PRO A 212 -11.87 -6.27 2.30
CA PRO A 212 -12.07 -4.84 2.52
C PRO A 212 -12.26 -4.03 1.25
N SER A 213 -11.46 -4.28 0.21
CA SER A 213 -11.57 -3.59 -1.08
C SER A 213 -12.83 -4.02 -1.84
N TYR A 214 -13.14 -5.32 -1.88
CA TYR A 214 -14.36 -5.85 -2.52
C TYR A 214 -15.65 -5.26 -1.92
N ASP A 215 -15.67 -5.03 -0.60
CA ASP A 215 -16.76 -4.36 0.12
C ASP A 215 -16.79 -2.85 -0.14
N THR A 216 -15.71 -2.14 0.19
CA THR A 216 -15.70 -0.65 0.22
C THR A 216 -15.78 0.00 -1.15
N ALA A 217 -15.28 -0.65 -2.21
CA ALA A 217 -15.49 -0.23 -3.59
C ALA A 217 -16.81 -0.74 -4.19
N LYS A 218 -17.64 -1.41 -3.39
CA LYS A 218 -18.97 -1.90 -3.79
C LYS A 218 -18.95 -2.89 -4.95
N HIS A 219 -17.82 -3.52 -5.22
CA HIS A 219 -17.72 -4.53 -6.27
C HIS A 219 -18.65 -5.73 -6.00
N ALA A 220 -18.98 -5.99 -4.72
CA ALA A 220 -19.95 -7.00 -4.33
C ALA A 220 -21.36 -6.78 -4.91
N GLU A 221 -21.74 -5.54 -5.22
CA GLU A 221 -23.05 -5.21 -5.80
C GLU A 221 -23.16 -5.68 -7.26
N VAL A 222 -22.03 -5.76 -7.96
CA VAL A 222 -21.94 -6.06 -9.41
C VAL A 222 -21.25 -7.39 -9.74
N ALA A 223 -20.56 -8.02 -8.78
CA ALA A 223 -19.83 -9.28 -8.96
C ALA A 223 -19.95 -10.21 -7.74
N LYS A 224 -21.12 -10.83 -7.57
CA LYS A 224 -21.46 -11.61 -6.36
C LYS A 224 -20.69 -12.92 -6.12
N PHE A 225 -19.98 -13.47 -7.12
CA PHE A 225 -19.30 -14.76 -6.97
C PHE A 225 -17.85 -14.52 -6.57
N TYR A 226 -17.49 -14.81 -5.32
CA TYR A 226 -16.15 -14.63 -4.77
C TYR A 226 -15.52 -16.00 -4.48
N SER A 227 -14.31 -16.26 -4.97
CA SER A 227 -13.69 -17.59 -4.91
C SER A 227 -12.35 -17.49 -4.21
N LEU A 228 -12.22 -18.07 -3.02
CA LEU A 228 -11.06 -17.96 -2.12
C LEU A 228 -9.84 -18.76 -2.62
N ASP A 229 -9.34 -18.39 -3.80
CA ASP A 229 -8.12 -18.94 -4.38
C ASP A 229 -6.86 -18.29 -3.79
N GLU A 230 -6.97 -17.09 -3.22
CA GLU A 230 -5.95 -16.38 -2.43
C GLU A 230 -4.59 -16.31 -3.15
N HIS A 231 -4.63 -15.99 -4.45
CA HIS A 231 -3.50 -16.13 -5.36
C HIS A 231 -2.34 -15.17 -5.08
N THR A 232 -2.58 -14.02 -4.44
CA THR A 232 -1.50 -13.08 -4.09
C THR A 232 -1.72 -12.47 -2.72
N MET A 233 -0.62 -12.12 -2.05
CA MET A 233 -0.60 -11.33 -0.82
C MET A 233 0.39 -10.19 -1.04
N VAL A 234 -0.04 -9.15 -1.77
CA VAL A 234 0.83 -8.03 -2.13
C VAL A 234 0.87 -7.04 -0.96
N PRO A 235 2.05 -6.76 -0.37
CA PRO A 235 2.18 -5.72 0.65
C PRO A 235 1.82 -4.34 0.09
N GLU A 236 1.41 -3.45 0.98
CA GLU A 236 1.17 -2.04 0.71
C GLU A 236 2.43 -1.24 1.09
N ALA A 237 2.78 -0.23 0.29
CA ALA A 237 3.94 0.62 0.50
C ALA A 237 3.50 2.03 0.93
N PHE A 238 3.94 2.47 2.11
CA PHE A 238 3.84 3.86 2.54
C PHE A 238 5.18 4.55 2.33
N VAL A 239 5.23 5.49 1.38
CA VAL A 239 6.46 6.12 0.91
C VAL A 239 6.45 7.62 1.14
N MET A 240 7.64 8.20 1.24
CA MET A 240 7.89 9.63 1.24
C MET A 240 8.74 10.03 0.04
N ALA A 241 8.46 11.19 -0.56
CA ALA A 241 9.31 11.79 -1.57
C ALA A 241 10.73 11.98 -1.00
N LYS A 242 11.76 11.49 -1.68
CA LYS A 242 13.15 11.66 -1.23
C LYS A 242 13.52 13.14 -1.08
N SER A 243 13.01 13.99 -1.96
CA SER A 243 13.21 15.45 -1.91
C SER A 243 12.60 16.11 -0.66
N SER A 244 11.54 15.54 -0.07
CA SER A 244 10.96 15.98 1.20
C SER A 244 11.70 15.35 2.38
N TRP A 245 12.08 14.08 2.28
CA TRP A 245 12.86 13.37 3.31
C TRP A 245 14.22 14.01 3.57
N ASP A 246 14.94 14.39 2.51
CA ASP A 246 16.28 14.97 2.60
C ASP A 246 16.30 16.39 3.22
N LYS A 247 15.13 17.01 3.40
CA LYS A 247 14.96 18.29 4.12
C LYS A 247 14.76 18.12 5.62
N LEU A 248 14.47 16.90 6.08
CA LEU A 248 14.30 16.60 7.50
C LEU A 248 15.67 16.62 8.19
N THR A 249 15.70 17.11 9.43
CA THR A 249 16.89 16.93 10.27
C THR A 249 17.07 15.44 10.62
N PRO A 250 18.27 14.98 11.01
CA PRO A 250 18.45 13.60 11.46
C PRO A 250 17.54 13.20 12.63
N GLU A 251 17.22 14.16 13.51
CA GLU A 251 16.26 13.96 14.60
C GLU A 251 14.83 13.73 14.06
N ASP A 252 14.39 14.56 13.11
CA ASP A 252 13.07 14.41 12.49
C ASP A 252 12.96 13.12 11.69
N GLN A 253 14.01 12.74 10.96
CA GLN A 253 14.06 11.45 10.28
C GLN A 253 13.86 10.27 11.25
N ALA A 254 14.47 10.33 12.44
CA ALA A 254 14.27 9.32 13.47
C ALA A 254 12.82 9.30 13.99
N ILE A 255 12.22 10.48 14.20
CA ILE A 255 10.80 10.60 14.61
C ILE A 255 9.87 9.99 13.55
N PHE A 256 10.09 10.29 12.27
CA PHE A 256 9.28 9.77 11.17
C PHE A 256 9.40 8.25 11.06
N LYS A 257 10.61 7.69 11.14
CA LYS A 257 10.81 6.22 11.14
C LYS A 257 10.09 5.54 12.31
N ALA A 258 10.18 6.14 13.51
CA ALA A 258 9.49 5.60 14.68
C ALA A 258 7.97 5.65 14.54
N ALA A 259 7.43 6.79 14.08
CA ALA A 259 6.00 6.95 13.84
C ALA A 259 5.49 5.98 12.77
N ALA A 260 6.24 5.78 11.69
CA ALA A 260 5.88 4.85 10.62
C ALA A 260 5.89 3.39 11.11
N LYS A 261 6.85 3.02 11.95
CA LYS A 261 6.88 1.68 12.57
C LYS A 261 5.66 1.45 13.47
N GLU A 262 5.26 2.45 14.25
CA GLU A 262 4.08 2.35 15.13
C GLU A 262 2.78 2.31 14.33
N SER A 263 2.70 3.00 13.19
CA SER A 263 1.54 2.93 12.32
C SER A 263 1.36 1.58 11.63
N VAL A 264 2.44 0.78 11.43
CA VAL A 264 2.31 -0.62 10.96
C VAL A 264 1.49 -1.44 11.95
N ALA A 265 1.83 -1.40 13.24
CA ALA A 265 1.10 -2.15 14.26
C ALA A 265 -0.37 -1.72 14.30
N LYS A 266 -0.64 -0.40 14.18
CA LYS A 266 -2.00 0.12 14.12
C LYS A 266 -2.74 -0.35 12.87
N GLN A 267 -2.08 -0.33 11.71
CA GLN A 267 -2.68 -0.76 10.45
C GLN A 267 -3.06 -2.24 10.50
N ARG A 268 -2.16 -3.11 10.98
CA ARG A 268 -2.41 -4.56 11.08
C ARG A 268 -3.56 -4.89 12.03
N GLU A 269 -3.68 -4.18 13.15
CA GLU A 269 -4.83 -4.28 14.07
C GLU A 269 -6.15 -3.95 13.36
N LEU A 270 -6.20 -2.78 12.70
CA LEU A 270 -7.38 -2.31 11.97
C LEU A 270 -7.71 -3.21 10.77
N TRP A 271 -6.69 -3.72 10.08
CA TRP A 271 -6.80 -4.63 8.95
C TRP A 271 -7.52 -5.92 9.34
N ALA A 272 -7.04 -6.61 10.37
CA ALA A 272 -7.62 -7.87 10.83
C ALA A 272 -9.09 -7.72 11.26
N ALA A 273 -9.44 -6.57 11.86
CA ALA A 273 -10.82 -6.24 12.19
C ALA A 273 -11.65 -5.99 10.92
N LYS A 274 -11.14 -5.19 9.97
CA LYS A 274 -11.85 -4.82 8.75
C LYS A 274 -12.10 -6.01 7.83
N VAL A 275 -11.16 -6.95 7.71
CA VAL A 275 -11.35 -8.18 6.93
C VAL A 275 -12.57 -8.97 7.43
N LYS A 276 -12.72 -9.13 8.75
CA LYS A 276 -13.86 -9.83 9.36
C LYS A 276 -15.16 -9.08 9.13
N GLU A 277 -15.16 -7.77 9.34
CA GLU A 277 -16.32 -6.90 9.12
C GLU A 277 -16.79 -6.97 7.65
N SER A 278 -15.88 -6.71 6.71
CA SER A 278 -16.19 -6.67 5.28
C SER A 278 -16.64 -8.02 4.76
N ARG A 279 -16.02 -9.13 5.18
CA ARG A 279 -16.48 -10.48 4.82
C ARG A 279 -17.93 -10.71 5.27
N ALA A 280 -18.22 -10.48 6.55
CA ALA A 280 -19.57 -10.68 7.09
C ALA A 280 -20.60 -9.81 6.35
N LYS A 281 -20.24 -8.56 6.02
CA LYS A 281 -21.09 -7.63 5.30
C LYS A 281 -21.40 -8.10 3.87
N VAL A 282 -20.41 -8.54 3.10
CA VAL A 282 -20.65 -8.98 1.72
C VAL A 282 -21.37 -10.33 1.65
N GLU A 283 -21.14 -11.24 2.61
CA GLU A 283 -21.92 -12.48 2.77
C GLU A 283 -23.39 -12.16 3.08
N ALA A 284 -23.65 -11.24 4.04
CA ALA A 284 -25.01 -10.79 4.37
C ALA A 284 -25.71 -10.08 3.20
N ALA A 285 -24.94 -9.42 2.33
CA ALA A 285 -25.43 -8.79 1.10
C ALA A 285 -25.65 -9.80 -0.06
N GLY A 286 -25.39 -11.09 0.15
CA GLY A 286 -25.69 -12.16 -0.81
C GLY A 286 -24.52 -12.58 -1.71
N SER A 287 -23.28 -12.19 -1.39
CA SER A 287 -22.11 -12.74 -2.08
C SER A 287 -22.00 -14.24 -1.84
N GLN A 288 -21.73 -14.99 -2.90
CA GLN A 288 -21.50 -16.43 -2.86
C GLN A 288 -20.00 -16.68 -2.77
N ILE A 289 -19.57 -17.15 -1.61
CA ILE A 289 -18.16 -17.41 -1.33
C ILE A 289 -17.88 -18.90 -1.49
N THR A 290 -16.91 -19.22 -2.33
CA THR A 290 -16.42 -20.60 -2.54
C THR A 290 -14.96 -20.72 -2.13
N THR A 291 -14.50 -21.95 -1.91
CA THR A 291 -13.11 -22.26 -1.55
C THR A 291 -12.60 -23.35 -2.49
N PRO A 292 -12.04 -22.97 -3.66
CA PRO A 292 -11.48 -23.94 -4.59
C PRO A 292 -10.23 -24.62 -4.02
N ASP A 293 -9.89 -25.81 -4.53
CA ASP A 293 -8.56 -26.39 -4.31
C ASP A 293 -7.51 -25.50 -5.00
N LYS A 294 -6.51 -25.06 -4.23
CA LYS A 294 -5.50 -24.10 -4.70
C LYS A 294 -4.37 -24.76 -5.48
N GLN A 295 -4.12 -26.06 -5.30
CA GLN A 295 -2.95 -26.69 -5.93
C GLN A 295 -2.93 -26.53 -7.46
N PRO A 296 -4.05 -26.73 -8.18
CA PRO A 296 -4.07 -26.48 -9.63
C PRO A 296 -3.79 -25.03 -10.03
N PHE A 297 -4.15 -24.05 -9.19
CA PHE A 297 -3.84 -22.64 -9.43
C PHE A 297 -2.35 -22.37 -9.20
N ILE A 298 -1.77 -22.95 -8.15
CA ILE A 298 -0.34 -22.85 -7.84
C ILE A 298 0.50 -23.46 -8.98
N ASP A 299 0.14 -24.66 -9.44
CA ASP A 299 0.87 -25.37 -10.49
C ASP A 299 0.90 -24.60 -11.83
N ALA A 300 -0.13 -23.80 -12.11
CA ALA A 300 -0.21 -22.97 -13.30
C ALA A 300 0.77 -21.78 -13.29
N MET A 301 1.39 -21.44 -12.15
CA MET A 301 2.22 -20.24 -12.01
C MET A 301 3.68 -20.43 -12.44
N GLY A 302 4.13 -21.65 -12.74
CA GLY A 302 5.50 -21.93 -13.17
C GLY A 302 6.02 -20.96 -14.25
N PRO A 303 5.31 -20.79 -15.39
CA PRO A 303 5.69 -19.85 -16.44
C PRO A 303 5.76 -18.38 -15.99
N VAL A 304 4.97 -17.97 -14.99
CA VAL A 304 4.98 -16.61 -14.44
C VAL A 304 6.29 -16.37 -13.69
N TYR A 305 6.70 -17.33 -12.84
CA TYR A 305 7.98 -17.26 -12.13
C TYR A 305 9.16 -17.23 -13.12
N GLU A 306 9.16 -18.10 -14.13
CA GLU A 306 10.20 -18.16 -15.15
C GLU A 306 10.33 -16.84 -15.94
N LYS A 307 9.19 -16.20 -16.26
CA LYS A 307 9.17 -14.95 -17.02
C LYS A 307 9.63 -13.75 -16.21
N HIS A 308 9.29 -13.67 -14.93
CA HIS A 308 9.49 -12.46 -14.12
C HIS A 308 10.72 -12.50 -13.21
N VAL A 309 11.26 -13.68 -12.89
CA VAL A 309 12.41 -13.86 -12.00
C VAL A 309 13.66 -14.20 -12.81
N LYS A 310 14.21 -13.21 -13.52
CA LYS A 310 15.28 -13.45 -14.52
C LYS A 310 16.70 -13.40 -13.95
N ASP A 311 16.99 -12.41 -13.12
CA ASP A 311 18.34 -12.21 -12.58
C ASP A 311 18.58 -12.93 -11.25
N ASP A 312 19.84 -13.08 -10.89
CA ASP A 312 20.25 -13.86 -9.72
C ASP A 312 19.90 -13.16 -8.40
N LYS A 313 19.73 -11.83 -8.39
CA LYS A 313 19.29 -11.09 -7.21
C LYS A 313 17.83 -11.43 -6.91
N LEU A 314 16.95 -11.41 -7.92
CA LEU A 314 15.53 -11.77 -7.74
C LEU A 314 15.37 -13.26 -7.40
N LYS A 315 16.16 -14.15 -8.01
CA LYS A 315 16.16 -15.57 -7.64
C LYS A 315 16.56 -15.78 -6.18
N ALA A 316 17.64 -15.12 -5.74
CA ALA A 316 18.07 -15.20 -4.35
C ALA A 316 17.01 -14.67 -3.38
N MET A 317 16.29 -13.60 -3.76
CA MET A 317 15.17 -13.09 -2.98
C MET A 317 14.02 -14.12 -2.90
N VAL A 318 13.62 -14.74 -4.03
CA VAL A 318 12.60 -15.81 -4.04
C VAL A 318 12.97 -16.94 -3.08
N GLU A 319 14.22 -17.42 -3.13
CA GLU A 319 14.68 -18.49 -2.25
C GLU A 319 14.71 -18.07 -0.78
N ALA A 320 15.10 -16.82 -0.49
CA ALA A 320 15.07 -16.27 0.86
C ALA A 320 13.63 -16.20 1.41
N ILE A 321 12.65 -15.77 0.59
CA ILE A 321 11.24 -15.76 0.98
C ILE A 321 10.76 -17.19 1.26
N LYS A 322 11.04 -18.16 0.37
CA LYS A 322 10.60 -19.55 0.57
C LYS A 322 11.20 -20.19 1.83
N ALA A 323 12.46 -19.87 2.14
CA ALA A 323 13.18 -20.44 3.28
C ALA A 323 12.77 -19.86 4.64
N ALA A 324 12.19 -18.66 4.68
CA ALA A 324 11.73 -18.03 5.90
C ALA A 324 10.65 -18.90 6.58
N GLN A 325 10.78 -19.10 7.90
CA GLN A 325 9.88 -19.93 8.72
C GLN A 325 8.75 -19.09 9.29
#